data_AF-A0AAQ3DS75-F1
#
_entry.id   AF-A0AAQ3DS75-F1
#
_cell.length_a   1.000
_cell.length_b   1.000
_cell.length_c   1.000
_cell.angle_alpha   90.00
_cell.angle_beta   90.00
_cell.angle_gamma   90.00
#
_symmetry.space_group_name_H-M   'P 1'
#
loop_
_entity.id
_entity.type
_entity.pdbx_description
1 polymer ?
#
loop_
_entity_poly.entity_id
_entity_poly.type
_entity_poly.pdbx_seq_one_letter_code
_entity_poly.pdbx_strand_id
1 'polypeptide(L)'
;MKKLLSLLACSFVITTSASFAISCKTTDKQYQELENLINQSENKTMILYLGASDNKSAKSFEQGLEELTNTKSLDEAIKKINDTSTSDATSFIYKFKNNLSWNSTTNHTTVLNNVEVKKDKNSKTKKERWVIDDKNPSDSKQIFKNMTNEVVVKNFKYDSDDEIWNKGLTSKILNEYLVKNWAKAFYGETSSSFNKNDNTVTEKVEKLQDKVKNLKGPLFLVLRDKMFYGIVSGFETFSKQDQKNATKTVDNTTNGSEIRKGIYDQWIGYLKQAIEMYDVVKLLQDSDPMITPKTDWKYQGADKVEAKKDDKSKEKDKKTEDSKPAPAPAPAPSPTPSPAPAPQPAPAPTPAPAAPTPAK
;
A
#
# COMPACT_ATOMS: atom_id res chain seq x y z
N MET A 1 -10.76 -1.84 45.14
CA MET A 1 -9.37 -1.74 44.65
C MET A 1 -9.12 -2.99 43.81
N LYS A 2 -8.81 -2.98 42.50
CA LYS A 2 -8.20 -2.03 41.58
C LYS A 2 -8.99 -2.01 40.26
N LYS A 3 -9.11 -0.82 39.66
CA LYS A 3 -9.69 -0.53 38.34
C LYS A 3 -8.62 -0.64 37.25
N LEU A 4 -9.06 -0.55 35.98
CA LEU A 4 -8.32 -0.45 34.70
C LEU A 4 -7.71 -1.77 34.20
N LEU A 5 -7.78 -2.17 32.93
CA LEU A 5 -7.76 -1.38 31.69
C LEU A 5 -8.92 -1.73 30.73
N SER A 6 -9.76 -0.73 30.45
CA SER A 6 -10.50 -0.63 29.18
C SER A 6 -9.58 0.12 28.22
N LEU A 7 -8.92 -0.60 27.31
CA LEU A 7 -8.14 0.03 26.25
C LEU A 7 -9.13 0.61 25.23
N LEU A 8 -9.25 1.95 25.26
CA LEU A 8 -9.98 2.74 24.28
C LEU A 8 -9.56 2.34 22.87
N ALA A 9 -10.52 1.91 22.06
CA ALA A 9 -10.45 2.05 20.62
C ALA A 9 -10.56 3.55 20.31
N CYS A 10 -9.42 4.25 20.25
CA CYS A 10 -9.37 5.59 19.70
C CYS A 10 -9.43 5.47 18.17
N SER A 11 -10.64 5.54 17.62
CA SER A 11 -10.85 5.89 16.22
C SER A 11 -10.50 7.36 16.04
N PHE A 12 -9.27 7.65 15.61
CA PHE A 12 -8.93 9.00 15.14
C PHE A 12 -9.27 9.09 13.66
N VAL A 13 -10.40 9.72 13.36
CA VAL A 13 -10.66 10.30 12.05
C VAL A 13 -9.78 11.54 11.94
N ILE A 14 -8.64 11.45 11.25
CA ILE A 14 -7.89 12.63 10.85
C ILE A 14 -8.54 13.18 9.57
N THR A 15 -9.65 13.90 9.73
CA THR A 15 -10.10 14.87 8.72
C THR A 15 -9.47 16.20 9.06
N THR A 16 -8.24 16.44 8.60
CA THR A 16 -7.69 17.80 8.56
C THR A 16 -7.10 18.06 7.19
N SER A 17 -7.90 18.67 6.33
CA SER A 17 -7.43 19.53 5.25
C SER A 17 -6.72 20.73 5.87
N ALA A 18 -5.39 20.65 6.05
CA ALA A 18 -4.55 21.81 6.32
C ALA A 18 -3.13 21.56 5.82
N SER A 19 -2.74 22.37 4.85
CA SER A 19 -1.52 22.33 4.08
C SER A 19 -0.26 22.82 4.85
N PHE A 20 0.83 22.10 4.63
CA PHE A 20 2.26 22.51 4.60
C PHE A 20 2.90 23.20 5.82
N ALA A 21 3.58 22.40 6.67
CA ALA A 21 4.92 22.65 7.25
C ALA A 21 5.29 21.69 8.43
N ILE A 22 4.70 20.49 8.52
CA ILE A 22 4.97 19.50 9.60
C ILE A 22 5.25 18.09 9.03
N SER A 23 5.67 17.99 7.76
CA SER A 23 5.61 16.72 7.01
C SER A 23 6.46 15.56 7.56
N CYS A 24 7.70 15.80 8.03
CA CYS A 24 8.54 14.70 8.50
C CYS A 24 8.11 14.16 9.88
N LYS A 25 7.82 15.05 10.85
CA LYS A 25 7.38 14.64 12.19
C LYS A 25 6.01 13.96 12.18
N THR A 26 5.13 14.29 11.23
CA THR A 26 3.86 13.58 11.06
C THR A 26 4.07 12.22 10.41
N THR A 27 4.92 12.14 9.38
CA THR A 27 5.24 10.87 8.71
C THR A 27 5.86 9.86 9.67
N ASP A 28 6.77 10.30 10.54
CA ASP A 28 7.38 9.43 11.55
C ASP A 28 6.36 8.87 12.52
N LYS A 29 5.43 9.71 13.02
CA LYS A 29 4.35 9.26 13.90
C LYS A 29 3.39 8.30 13.21
N GLN A 30 2.97 8.62 11.99
CA GLN A 30 2.12 7.75 11.17
C GLN A 30 2.79 6.39 10.93
N TYR A 31 4.11 6.39 10.70
CA TYR A 31 4.86 5.16 10.54
C TYR A 31 4.96 4.36 11.85
N GLN A 32 5.16 5.00 13.00
CA GLN A 32 5.13 4.31 14.30
C GLN A 32 3.74 3.71 14.59
N GLU A 33 2.66 4.40 14.22
CA GLU A 33 1.30 3.86 14.31
C GLU A 33 1.11 2.63 13.41
N LEU A 34 1.66 2.68 12.19
CA LEU A 34 1.67 1.53 11.29
C LEU A 34 2.49 0.37 11.85
N GLU A 35 3.67 0.61 12.43
CA GLU A 35 4.47 -0.42 13.10
C GLU A 35 3.69 -1.08 14.24
N ASN A 36 2.92 -0.31 15.00
CA ASN A 36 2.03 -0.86 16.02
C ASN A 36 0.92 -1.74 15.43
N LEU A 37 0.39 -1.42 14.24
CA LEU A 37 -0.54 -2.30 13.53
C LEU A 37 0.14 -3.57 13.03
N ILE A 38 1.33 -3.46 12.43
CA ILE A 38 2.12 -4.60 11.96
C ILE A 38 2.40 -5.55 13.12
N ASN A 39 2.75 -5.03 14.31
CA ASN A 39 2.97 -5.83 15.50
C ASN A 39 1.74 -6.62 15.96
N GLN A 40 0.52 -6.14 15.69
CA GLN A 40 -0.72 -6.87 15.97
C GLN A 40 -0.94 -8.09 15.05
N SER A 41 -0.13 -8.26 13.98
CA SER A 41 -0.17 -9.45 13.12
C SER A 41 0.63 -10.64 13.68
N GLU A 42 1.18 -10.53 14.89
CA GLU A 42 1.88 -11.64 15.56
C GLU A 42 1.02 -12.92 15.57
N ASN A 43 1.61 -14.03 15.11
CA ASN A 43 0.97 -15.35 15.06
C ASN A 43 -0.39 -15.41 14.31
N LYS A 44 -0.72 -14.48 13.43
CA LYS A 44 -1.99 -14.50 12.68
C LYS A 44 -1.87 -13.91 11.28
N THR A 45 -2.90 -14.08 10.46
CA THR A 45 -2.99 -13.41 9.16
C THR A 45 -3.64 -12.04 9.33
N MET A 46 -2.97 -10.98 8.88
CA MET A 46 -3.53 -9.64 8.81
C MET A 46 -3.57 -9.17 7.36
N ILE A 47 -4.71 -8.65 6.94
CA ILE A 47 -4.85 -7.87 5.71
C ILE A 47 -4.81 -6.39 6.12
N LEU A 48 -3.73 -5.70 5.78
CA LEU A 48 -3.56 -4.28 6.01
C LEU A 48 -3.91 -3.51 4.74
N TYR A 49 -5.09 -2.88 4.75
CA TYR A 49 -5.56 -2.00 3.68
C TYR A 49 -4.88 -0.62 3.79
N LEU A 50 -4.22 -0.19 2.71
CA LEU A 50 -3.67 1.14 2.54
C LEU A 50 -4.48 1.89 1.47
N GLY A 51 -5.21 2.91 1.89
CA GLY A 51 -6.09 3.71 1.03
C GLY A 51 -5.69 5.18 0.99
N ALA A 52 -5.44 5.71 -0.21
CA ALA A 52 -5.27 7.15 -0.39
C ALA A 52 -6.62 7.86 -0.35
N SER A 53 -6.65 9.04 0.28
CA SER A 53 -7.87 9.84 0.44
C SER A 53 -8.38 10.44 -0.88
N ASP A 54 -7.52 10.57 -1.88
CA ASP A 54 -7.85 11.05 -3.22
C ASP A 54 -8.14 9.93 -4.24
N ASN A 55 -7.88 8.66 -3.90
CA ASN A 55 -8.02 7.55 -4.81
C ASN A 55 -9.47 7.04 -4.88
N LYS A 56 -10.06 7.07 -6.09
CA LYS A 56 -11.47 6.67 -6.32
C LYS A 56 -11.72 5.17 -6.15
N SER A 57 -10.73 4.35 -6.49
CA SER A 57 -10.78 2.90 -6.31
C SER A 57 -10.77 2.55 -4.82
N ALA A 58 -9.95 3.23 -4.02
CA ALA A 58 -9.95 3.15 -2.56
C ALA A 58 -11.32 3.50 -1.98
N LYS A 59 -11.91 4.63 -2.38
CA LYS A 59 -13.28 5.02 -1.97
C LYS A 59 -14.35 4.00 -2.37
N SER A 60 -14.18 3.35 -3.51
CA SER A 60 -15.11 2.31 -3.99
C SER A 60 -15.00 1.05 -3.12
N PHE A 61 -13.78 0.62 -2.78
CA PHE A 61 -13.54 -0.46 -1.83
C PHE A 61 -14.16 -0.16 -0.44
N GLU A 62 -14.00 1.06 0.06
CA GLU A 62 -14.55 1.45 1.36
C GLU A 62 -16.09 1.39 1.35
N GLN A 63 -16.70 2.03 0.35
CA GLN A 63 -18.15 2.04 0.19
C GLN A 63 -18.73 0.63 0.06
N GLY A 64 -18.15 -0.22 -0.79
CA GLY A 64 -18.68 -1.57 -0.97
C GLY A 64 -18.53 -2.44 0.27
N LEU A 65 -17.51 -2.21 1.09
CA LEU A 65 -17.30 -2.95 2.32
C LEU A 65 -18.34 -2.53 3.38
N GLU A 66 -18.66 -1.23 3.45
CA GLU A 66 -19.75 -0.69 4.27
C GLU A 66 -21.11 -1.29 3.85
N GLU A 67 -21.39 -1.35 2.54
CA GLU A 67 -22.61 -1.96 2.00
C GLU A 67 -22.71 -3.45 2.35
N LEU A 68 -21.65 -4.23 2.10
CA LEU A 68 -21.63 -5.68 2.36
C LEU A 68 -21.75 -6.03 3.83
N THR A 69 -21.25 -5.16 4.70
CA THR A 69 -21.29 -5.37 6.15
C THR A 69 -22.48 -4.66 6.80
N ASN A 70 -23.29 -3.91 6.05
CA ASN A 70 -24.40 -3.10 6.56
C ASN A 70 -23.96 -2.19 7.73
N THR A 71 -22.93 -1.39 7.48
CA THR A 71 -22.36 -0.41 8.44
C THR A 71 -22.30 0.99 7.82
N LYS A 72 -21.94 1.99 8.63
CA LYS A 72 -21.93 3.41 8.21
C LYS A 72 -20.53 3.98 7.98
N SER A 73 -19.49 3.20 8.25
CA SER A 73 -18.11 3.59 8.05
C SER A 73 -17.19 2.38 7.85
N LEU A 74 -16.06 2.61 7.19
CA LEU A 74 -14.98 1.63 7.05
C LEU A 74 -14.54 1.02 8.38
N ASP A 75 -14.41 1.84 9.44
CA ASP A 75 -13.98 1.36 10.77
C ASP A 75 -15.02 0.42 11.38
N GLU A 76 -16.31 0.75 11.28
CA GLU A 76 -17.39 -0.14 11.70
C GLU A 76 -17.42 -1.43 10.88
N ALA A 77 -17.20 -1.34 9.56
CA ALA A 77 -17.14 -2.51 8.67
C ALA A 77 -16.01 -3.46 9.08
N ILE A 78 -14.80 -2.92 9.27
CA ILE A 78 -13.61 -3.67 9.70
C ILE A 78 -13.82 -4.29 11.09
N LYS A 79 -14.36 -3.52 12.04
CA LYS A 79 -14.68 -4.03 13.38
C LYS A 79 -15.66 -5.20 13.28
N LYS A 80 -16.71 -5.08 12.46
CA LYS A 80 -17.70 -6.13 12.26
C LYS A 80 -17.08 -7.38 11.64
N ILE A 81 -16.22 -7.25 10.64
CA ILE A 81 -15.49 -8.38 10.03
C ILE A 81 -14.64 -9.10 11.07
N ASN A 82 -13.87 -8.37 11.87
CA ASN A 82 -12.97 -8.94 12.86
C ASN A 82 -13.74 -9.65 13.99
N ASP A 83 -14.77 -9.00 14.55
CA ASP A 83 -15.45 -9.46 15.77
C ASP A 83 -16.54 -10.51 15.50
N THR A 84 -17.07 -10.59 14.28
CA THR A 84 -18.17 -11.50 13.96
C THR A 84 -17.66 -12.91 13.68
N SER A 85 -18.18 -13.90 14.40
CA SER A 85 -18.07 -15.32 14.04
C SER A 85 -19.39 -15.79 13.46
N THR A 86 -19.35 -16.43 12.30
CA THR A 86 -20.54 -16.93 11.59
C THR A 86 -20.23 -18.27 10.94
N SER A 87 -21.22 -19.15 10.86
CA SER A 87 -21.16 -20.43 10.13
C SER A 87 -21.87 -20.38 8.78
N ASP A 88 -22.47 -19.23 8.41
CA ASP A 88 -23.11 -19.05 7.10
C ASP A 88 -22.05 -18.95 5.99
N ALA A 89 -21.88 -20.07 5.27
CA ALA A 89 -20.92 -20.21 4.18
C ALA A 89 -21.14 -19.23 3.03
N THR A 90 -22.34 -18.65 2.91
CA THR A 90 -22.68 -17.69 1.85
C THR A 90 -22.32 -16.25 2.21
N SER A 91 -22.07 -15.97 3.50
CA SER A 91 -21.74 -14.65 4.00
C SER A 91 -20.31 -14.24 3.62
N PHE A 92 -20.13 -12.95 3.34
CA PHE A 92 -18.81 -12.38 3.04
C PHE A 92 -17.80 -12.63 4.17
N ILE A 93 -18.21 -12.44 5.43
CA ILE A 93 -17.33 -12.61 6.60
C ILE A 93 -16.84 -14.06 6.73
N TYR A 94 -17.71 -15.05 6.50
CA TYR A 94 -17.30 -16.45 6.47
C TYR A 94 -16.27 -16.69 5.37
N LYS A 95 -16.56 -16.27 4.14
CA LYS A 95 -15.65 -16.46 3.00
C LYS A 95 -14.29 -15.80 3.25
N PHE A 96 -14.28 -14.58 3.78
CA PHE A 96 -13.05 -13.86 4.13
C PHE A 96 -12.21 -14.64 5.15
N LYS A 97 -12.81 -15.04 6.29
CA LYS A 97 -12.08 -15.76 7.34
C LYS A 97 -11.64 -17.15 6.89
N ASN A 98 -12.53 -17.91 6.25
CA ASN A 98 -12.25 -19.28 5.83
C ASN A 98 -11.17 -19.35 4.75
N ASN A 99 -11.26 -18.54 3.69
CA ASN A 99 -10.31 -18.59 2.57
C ASN A 99 -8.94 -18.01 2.90
N LEU A 100 -8.83 -17.11 3.88
CA LEU A 100 -7.58 -16.45 4.22
C LEU A 100 -6.93 -16.99 5.50
N SER A 101 -7.58 -17.95 6.16
CA SER A 101 -7.06 -18.61 7.35
C SER A 101 -5.69 -19.26 7.08
N TRP A 102 -4.86 -19.30 8.11
CA TRP A 102 -3.65 -20.11 8.06
C TRP A 102 -4.01 -21.59 8.02
N ASN A 103 -3.39 -22.34 7.12
CA ASN A 103 -3.43 -23.80 7.08
C ASN A 103 -2.03 -24.31 6.76
N SER A 104 -1.31 -24.84 7.74
CA SER A 104 0.07 -25.30 7.60
C SER A 104 0.29 -26.42 6.59
N THR A 105 -0.77 -27.16 6.21
CA THR A 105 -0.67 -28.26 5.23
C THR A 105 -0.71 -27.80 3.78
N THR A 106 -1.38 -26.68 3.49
CA THR A 106 -1.53 -26.13 2.13
C THR A 106 -0.81 -24.80 1.94
N ASN A 107 -0.55 -24.06 3.01
CA ASN A 107 0.29 -22.86 3.01
C ASN A 107 1.74 -23.32 3.22
N HIS A 108 2.38 -23.80 2.15
CA HIS A 108 3.78 -24.26 2.15
C HIS A 108 4.75 -23.12 2.49
N THR A 109 4.80 -22.75 3.75
CA THR A 109 5.75 -21.74 4.20
C THR A 109 6.79 -22.43 5.04
N THR A 110 8.04 -22.34 4.59
CA THR A 110 9.18 -22.70 5.42
C THR A 110 9.16 -21.85 6.69
N VAL A 111 9.23 -22.51 7.83
CA VAL A 111 9.49 -21.83 9.11
C VAL A 111 10.85 -21.14 8.99
N LEU A 112 10.88 -19.83 9.19
CA LEU A 112 12.10 -19.03 9.05
C LEU A 112 12.77 -18.82 10.40
N ASN A 113 14.10 -18.74 10.40
CA ASN A 113 14.83 -18.22 11.54
C ASN A 113 14.57 -16.71 11.66
N ASN A 114 14.33 -16.24 12.88
CA ASN A 114 14.25 -14.80 13.11
C ASN A 114 15.66 -14.19 13.09
N VAL A 115 15.93 -13.36 12.09
CA VAL A 115 17.23 -12.71 11.91
C VAL A 115 17.07 -11.20 11.94
N GLU A 116 18.06 -10.53 12.53
CA GLU A 116 18.19 -9.08 12.40
C GLU A 116 19.13 -8.73 11.25
N VAL A 117 18.79 -7.67 10.53
CA VAL A 117 19.49 -7.25 9.32
C VAL A 117 19.71 -5.75 9.34
N LYS A 118 20.80 -5.32 8.73
CA LYS A 118 21.14 -3.91 8.54
C LYS A 118 21.74 -3.68 7.16
N LYS A 119 21.76 -2.42 6.74
CA LYS A 119 22.59 -2.00 5.62
C LYS A 119 24.00 -1.71 6.11
N ASP A 120 24.97 -2.36 5.47
CA ASP A 120 26.39 -2.12 5.66
C ASP A 120 26.98 -1.45 4.41
N LYS A 121 27.87 -0.49 4.61
CA LYS A 121 28.58 0.17 3.49
C LYS A 121 29.84 -0.62 3.21
N ASN A 122 29.90 -1.23 2.03
CA ASN A 122 31.12 -1.86 1.59
C ASN A 122 32.24 -0.81 1.47
N SER A 123 33.30 -0.97 2.24
CA SER A 123 34.42 -0.02 2.30
C SER A 123 35.15 0.15 0.96
N LYS A 124 35.12 -0.86 0.08
CA LYS A 124 35.78 -0.86 -1.23
C LYS A 124 34.91 -0.26 -2.33
N THR A 125 33.65 -0.66 -2.43
CA THR A 125 32.76 -0.22 -3.53
C THR A 125 31.91 0.98 -3.19
N LYS A 126 31.85 1.37 -1.91
CA LYS A 126 30.93 2.36 -1.35
C LYS A 126 29.44 2.06 -1.57
N LYS A 127 29.12 0.87 -2.08
CA LYS A 127 27.73 0.41 -2.23
C LYS A 127 27.20 -0.10 -0.90
N GLU A 128 25.96 0.26 -0.58
CA GLU A 128 25.23 -0.31 0.54
C GLU A 128 24.75 -1.71 0.19
N ARG A 129 24.85 -2.62 1.15
CA ARG A 129 24.39 -4.00 1.01
C ARG A 129 23.69 -4.45 2.28
N TRP A 130 22.70 -5.34 2.14
CA TRP A 130 22.06 -5.98 3.28
C TRP A 130 22.98 -7.05 3.87
N VAL A 131 23.17 -7.01 5.18
CA VAL A 131 23.94 -8.00 5.95
C VAL A 131 23.16 -8.42 7.20
N ILE A 132 23.47 -9.59 7.75
CA ILE A 132 23.02 -9.99 9.08
C ILE A 132 23.66 -9.05 10.12
N ASP A 133 22.87 -8.61 11.09
CA ASP A 133 23.37 -7.79 12.20
C ASP A 133 23.81 -8.66 13.39
N ASP A 134 25.04 -9.16 13.35
CA ASP A 134 25.61 -10.02 14.40
C ASP A 134 25.66 -9.38 15.81
N LYS A 135 25.49 -8.04 15.91
CA LYS A 135 25.45 -7.32 17.19
C LYS A 135 24.14 -7.52 17.95
N ASN A 136 23.06 -7.85 17.23
CA ASN A 136 21.78 -8.23 17.79
C ASN A 136 21.59 -9.71 17.48
N PRO A 137 21.97 -10.63 18.39
CA PRO A 137 21.94 -12.04 18.10
C PRO A 137 20.53 -12.44 17.68
N SER A 138 20.47 -13.19 16.57
CA SER A 138 19.22 -13.78 16.08
C SER A 138 18.55 -14.52 17.24
N ASP A 139 17.28 -14.19 17.52
CA ASP A 139 16.53 -14.91 18.52
C ASP A 139 16.32 -16.35 18.02
N SER A 140 16.41 -17.32 18.94
CA SER A 140 15.96 -18.70 18.71
C SER A 140 14.49 -18.80 18.26
N LYS A 141 13.73 -17.71 18.40
CA LYS A 141 12.38 -17.58 17.89
C LYS A 141 12.34 -17.85 16.39
N GLN A 142 11.46 -18.75 16.01
CA GLN A 142 11.18 -19.07 14.63
C GLN A 142 9.91 -18.33 14.19
N ILE A 143 9.96 -17.76 13.00
CA ILE A 143 8.84 -17.05 12.38
C ILE A 143 7.90 -18.08 11.73
N PHE A 144 6.59 -17.82 11.81
CA PHE A 144 5.51 -18.67 11.31
C PHE A 144 5.26 -19.97 12.10
N LYS A 145 6.12 -20.30 13.06
CA LYS A 145 6.01 -21.54 13.84
C LYS A 145 4.69 -21.66 14.61
N ASN A 146 4.24 -20.55 15.19
CA ASN A 146 3.09 -20.52 16.09
C ASN A 146 1.87 -19.82 15.47
N MET A 147 1.74 -19.88 14.14
CA MET A 147 0.61 -19.28 13.44
C MET A 147 -0.73 -19.89 13.87
N THR A 148 -1.71 -19.01 14.08
CA THR A 148 -3.11 -19.34 14.32
C THR A 148 -3.92 -19.19 13.04
N ASN A 149 -5.11 -19.79 13.01
CA ASN A 149 -6.05 -19.65 11.88
C ASN A 149 -6.78 -18.30 11.88
N GLU A 150 -6.45 -17.40 12.81
CA GLU A 150 -7.08 -16.09 12.92
C GLU A 150 -6.72 -15.22 11.71
N VAL A 151 -7.75 -14.55 11.18
CA VAL A 151 -7.63 -13.57 10.11
C VAL A 151 -8.25 -12.27 10.58
N VAL A 152 -7.49 -11.19 10.48
CA VAL A 152 -7.96 -9.83 10.79
C VAL A 152 -7.73 -8.91 9.61
N VAL A 153 -8.56 -7.88 9.50
CA VAL A 153 -8.35 -6.75 8.60
C VAL A 153 -8.11 -5.48 9.41
N LYS A 154 -7.19 -4.65 8.95
CA LYS A 154 -6.88 -3.32 9.49
C LYS A 154 -6.80 -2.33 8.34
N ASN A 155 -7.05 -1.05 8.62
CA ASN A 155 -6.86 0.02 7.66
C ASN A 155 -5.77 0.98 8.12
N PHE A 156 -5.14 1.64 7.15
CA PHE A 156 -4.32 2.82 7.36
C PHE A 156 -4.50 3.75 6.17
N LYS A 157 -4.91 5.00 6.41
CA LYS A 157 -5.12 5.98 5.33
C LYS A 157 -3.89 6.86 5.13
N TYR A 158 -3.68 7.30 3.89
CA TYR A 158 -2.67 8.29 3.53
C TYR A 158 -3.25 9.36 2.60
N ASP A 159 -2.49 10.42 2.39
CA ASP A 159 -3.02 11.65 1.79
C ASP A 159 -3.30 11.50 0.29
N SER A 160 -2.34 10.99 -0.49
CA SER A 160 -2.41 10.98 -1.96
C SER A 160 -1.67 9.83 -2.64
N ASP A 161 -2.22 9.35 -3.77
CA ASP A 161 -1.66 8.27 -4.60
C ASP A 161 -0.70 8.72 -5.72
N ASP A 162 -0.64 10.03 -6.02
CA ASP A 162 0.11 10.58 -7.15
C ASP A 162 1.61 10.23 -7.10
N GLU A 163 2.17 10.12 -5.89
CA GLU A 163 3.57 9.79 -5.63
C GLU A 163 3.75 8.57 -4.72
N ILE A 164 2.79 7.62 -4.75
CA ILE A 164 2.89 6.38 -3.98
C ILE A 164 4.27 5.72 -4.19
N TRP A 165 4.90 5.31 -3.08
CA TRP A 165 6.26 4.77 -2.96
C TRP A 165 7.41 5.75 -3.10
N ASN A 166 7.20 6.95 -3.65
CA ASN A 166 8.27 7.91 -3.87
C ASN A 166 8.43 8.89 -2.72
N LYS A 167 7.33 9.29 -2.06
CA LYS A 167 7.36 10.23 -0.93
C LYS A 167 6.42 9.85 0.22
N GLY A 168 6.57 10.56 1.34
CA GLY A 168 5.71 10.44 2.51
C GLY A 168 5.72 9.05 3.15
N LEU A 169 4.58 8.67 3.71
CA LEU A 169 4.42 7.42 4.45
C LEU A 169 4.72 6.18 3.61
N THR A 170 4.19 6.07 2.39
CA THR A 170 4.34 4.85 1.58
C THR A 170 5.78 4.61 1.15
N SER A 171 6.56 5.67 0.88
CA SER A 171 8.00 5.57 0.70
C SER A 171 8.70 5.04 1.96
N LYS A 172 8.29 5.50 3.14
CA LYS A 172 8.82 4.98 4.41
C LYS A 172 8.45 3.51 4.64
N ILE A 173 7.21 3.10 4.35
CA ILE A 173 6.77 1.69 4.36
C ILE A 173 7.64 0.83 3.46
N LEU A 174 7.89 1.28 2.22
CA LEU A 174 8.74 0.54 1.31
C LEU A 174 10.15 0.38 1.88
N ASN A 175 10.80 1.49 2.25
CA ASN A 175 12.22 1.50 2.55
C ASN A 175 12.56 0.95 3.94
N GLU A 176 11.70 1.17 4.94
CA GLU A 176 11.97 0.80 6.33
C GLU A 176 11.31 -0.52 6.74
N TYR A 177 10.15 -0.85 6.15
CA TYR A 177 9.46 -2.10 6.43
C TYR A 177 9.68 -3.13 5.32
N LEU A 178 9.14 -2.95 4.11
CA LEU A 178 9.10 -4.00 3.08
C LEU A 178 10.50 -4.46 2.66
N VAL A 179 11.39 -3.52 2.33
CA VAL A 179 12.78 -3.82 1.90
C VAL A 179 13.55 -4.54 3.01
N LYS A 180 13.41 -4.09 4.27
CA LYS A 180 14.02 -4.76 5.42
C LYS A 180 13.42 -6.15 5.64
N ASN A 181 12.10 -6.29 5.44
CA ASN A 181 11.38 -7.54 5.63
C ASN A 181 11.83 -8.63 4.66
N TRP A 182 12.00 -8.31 3.37
CA TRP A 182 12.52 -9.26 2.38
C TRP A 182 13.94 -9.71 2.71
N ALA A 183 14.82 -8.79 3.12
CA ALA A 183 16.17 -9.15 3.56
C ALA A 183 16.12 -10.12 4.76
N LYS A 184 15.26 -9.88 5.75
CA LYS A 184 15.03 -10.80 6.86
C LYS A 184 14.54 -12.16 6.39
N ALA A 185 13.57 -12.19 5.49
CA ALA A 185 13.03 -13.45 4.97
C ALA A 185 14.11 -14.27 4.24
N PHE A 186 14.93 -13.62 3.40
CA PHE A 186 16.00 -14.24 2.63
C PHE A 186 17.11 -14.83 3.50
N TYR A 187 17.54 -14.11 4.54
CA TYR A 187 18.54 -14.62 5.48
C TYR A 187 17.97 -15.64 6.48
N GLY A 188 16.69 -15.51 6.84
CA GLY A 188 16.00 -16.41 7.76
C GLY A 188 15.62 -17.76 7.15
N GLU A 189 15.51 -17.83 5.82
CA GLU A 189 15.38 -19.10 5.09
C GLU A 189 16.62 -19.96 5.34
N THR A 190 16.47 -21.27 5.55
CA THR A 190 17.59 -22.16 5.96
C THR A 190 17.87 -23.28 4.97
N SER A 191 16.99 -23.50 3.98
CA SER A 191 17.25 -24.49 2.93
C SER A 191 18.56 -24.21 2.18
N SER A 192 19.24 -25.30 1.80
CA SER A 192 20.49 -25.29 1.03
C SER A 192 20.29 -24.98 -0.46
N SER A 193 19.05 -24.75 -0.89
CA SER A 193 18.64 -24.57 -2.29
C SER A 193 19.11 -23.25 -2.91
N PHE A 194 19.79 -22.37 -2.17
CA PHE A 194 20.19 -21.05 -2.64
C PHE A 194 21.44 -20.50 -1.92
N ASN A 195 22.29 -19.77 -2.64
CA ASN A 195 23.47 -19.09 -2.10
C ASN A 195 23.10 -17.73 -1.49
N LYS A 196 23.21 -17.61 -0.15
CA LYS A 196 22.82 -16.42 0.62
C LYS A 196 23.98 -15.49 0.94
N ASN A 197 24.73 -15.06 -0.09
CA ASN A 197 25.72 -14.01 0.11
C ASN A 197 25.08 -12.61 0.04
N ASP A 198 25.73 -11.64 0.68
CA ASP A 198 25.22 -10.27 0.83
C ASP A 198 24.85 -9.59 -0.49
N ASN A 199 25.63 -9.81 -1.55
CA ASN A 199 25.39 -9.20 -2.85
C ASN A 199 24.12 -9.77 -3.47
N THR A 200 23.99 -11.10 -3.45
CA THR A 200 22.80 -11.78 -3.98
C THR A 200 21.55 -11.36 -3.23
N VAL A 201 21.56 -11.32 -1.89
CA VAL A 201 20.41 -10.86 -1.11
C VAL A 201 20.04 -9.42 -1.46
N THR A 202 21.05 -8.54 -1.56
CA THR A 202 20.84 -7.13 -1.90
C THR A 202 20.19 -6.97 -3.27
N GLU A 203 20.72 -7.63 -4.31
CA GLU A 203 20.18 -7.59 -5.67
C GLU A 203 18.73 -8.07 -5.73
N LYS A 204 18.38 -9.13 -4.99
CA LYS A 204 17.01 -9.67 -4.97
C LYS A 204 16.04 -8.71 -4.29
N VAL A 205 16.45 -8.10 -3.18
CA VAL A 205 15.66 -7.08 -2.48
C VAL A 205 15.42 -5.86 -3.36
N GLU A 206 16.45 -5.38 -4.07
CA GLU A 206 16.32 -4.25 -5.01
C GLU A 206 15.35 -4.56 -6.16
N LYS A 207 15.41 -5.76 -6.74
CA LYS A 207 14.44 -6.20 -7.76
C LYS A 207 13.00 -6.17 -7.23
N LEU A 208 12.75 -6.70 -6.02
CA LEU A 208 11.42 -6.66 -5.41
C LEU A 208 10.96 -5.23 -5.12
N GLN A 209 11.87 -4.38 -4.66
CA GLN A 209 11.60 -2.97 -4.43
C GLN A 209 11.13 -2.27 -5.71
N ASP A 210 11.80 -2.51 -6.83
CA ASP A 210 11.44 -1.91 -8.12
C ASP A 210 10.11 -2.43 -8.65
N LYS A 211 9.78 -3.70 -8.43
CA LYS A 211 8.45 -4.22 -8.78
C LYS A 211 7.34 -3.52 -7.98
N VAL A 212 7.53 -3.31 -6.68
CA VAL A 212 6.53 -2.66 -5.82
C VAL A 212 6.31 -1.19 -6.20
N LYS A 213 7.35 -0.46 -6.64
CA LYS A 213 7.22 0.94 -7.10
C LYS A 213 6.24 1.12 -8.26
N ASN A 214 5.94 0.05 -9.01
CA ASN A 214 4.98 0.09 -10.12
C ASN A 214 3.51 -0.15 -9.71
N LEU A 215 3.27 -0.44 -8.42
CA LEU A 215 1.94 -0.69 -7.89
C LEU A 215 1.24 0.62 -7.52
N LYS A 216 -0.06 0.68 -7.74
CA LYS A 216 -0.92 1.83 -7.41
C LYS A 216 -2.03 1.45 -6.45
N GLY A 217 -2.54 2.43 -5.72
CA GLY A 217 -3.55 2.22 -4.70
C GLY A 217 -4.94 1.87 -5.27
N PRO A 218 -5.83 1.33 -4.42
CA PRO A 218 -5.58 0.89 -3.05
C PRO A 218 -4.65 -0.32 -2.98
N LEU A 219 -3.98 -0.50 -1.85
CA LEU A 219 -3.10 -1.64 -1.62
C LEU A 219 -3.61 -2.48 -0.46
N PHE A 220 -3.43 -3.79 -0.56
CA PHE A 220 -3.77 -4.75 0.48
C PHE A 220 -2.52 -5.56 0.78
N LEU A 221 -1.83 -5.21 1.87
CA LEU A 221 -0.66 -5.96 2.32
C LEU A 221 -1.15 -7.17 3.12
N VAL A 222 -0.71 -8.36 2.72
CA VAL A 222 -0.87 -9.59 3.49
C VAL A 222 0.31 -9.69 4.44
N LEU A 223 0.05 -9.66 5.73
CA LEU A 223 1.05 -9.80 6.79
C LEU A 223 0.77 -11.08 7.59
N ARG A 224 1.83 -11.80 7.95
CA ARG A 224 1.75 -12.97 8.83
C ARG A 224 2.91 -12.93 9.79
N ASP A 225 2.65 -13.07 11.08
CA ASP A 225 3.69 -13.05 12.11
C ASP A 225 4.68 -11.87 11.97
N LYS A 226 4.14 -10.67 11.73
CA LYS A 226 4.88 -9.40 11.47
C LYS A 226 5.66 -9.37 10.15
N MET A 227 5.66 -10.45 9.38
CA MET A 227 6.30 -10.54 8.08
C MET A 227 5.36 -10.21 6.94
N PHE A 228 5.92 -9.64 5.88
CA PHE A 228 5.22 -9.36 4.65
C PHE A 228 5.14 -10.63 3.79
N TYR A 229 3.93 -10.95 3.33
CA TYR A 229 3.59 -12.19 2.61
C TYR A 229 3.18 -11.96 1.17
N GLY A 230 2.57 -10.82 0.88
CA GLY A 230 1.97 -10.60 -0.42
C GLY A 230 1.33 -9.23 -0.50
N ILE A 231 1.12 -8.77 -1.72
CA ILE A 231 0.40 -7.53 -1.98
C ILE A 231 -0.61 -7.74 -3.09
N VAL A 232 -1.84 -7.30 -2.84
CA VAL A 232 -2.84 -7.11 -3.89
C VAL A 232 -2.98 -5.61 -4.11
N SER A 233 -3.00 -5.19 -5.37
CA SER A 233 -3.03 -3.78 -5.78
C SER A 233 -4.20 -3.53 -6.72
N GLY A 234 -4.90 -2.42 -6.46
CA GLY A 234 -6.09 -2.02 -7.19
C GLY A 234 -7.37 -2.61 -6.62
N PHE A 235 -8.47 -1.97 -6.98
CA PHE A 235 -9.84 -2.43 -6.73
C PHE A 235 -10.76 -1.82 -7.81
N GLU A 236 -11.91 -2.43 -8.05
CA GLU A 236 -12.86 -1.91 -9.04
C GLU A 236 -13.47 -0.56 -8.60
N THR A 237 -13.67 0.35 -9.55
CA THR A 237 -14.25 1.67 -9.27
C THR A 237 -15.76 1.66 -9.49
N PHE A 238 -16.50 2.22 -8.54
CA PHE A 238 -17.96 2.35 -8.58
C PHE A 238 -18.38 3.71 -9.14
N SER A 239 -19.53 3.75 -9.83
CA SER A 239 -20.07 4.92 -10.54
C SER A 239 -20.20 6.14 -9.63
N LYS A 240 -20.58 5.92 -8.37
CA LYS A 240 -20.73 6.96 -7.36
C LYS A 240 -19.41 7.69 -7.10
N GLN A 241 -18.28 6.99 -7.21
CA GLN A 241 -16.94 7.54 -6.99
C GLN A 241 -16.31 8.09 -8.26
N ASP A 242 -16.76 7.66 -9.45
CA ASP A 242 -16.34 8.22 -10.74
C ASP A 242 -17.49 8.51 -11.70
N GLN A 243 -18.31 9.51 -11.35
CA GLN A 243 -19.45 9.92 -12.18
C GLN A 243 -19.04 10.34 -13.59
N LYS A 244 -17.85 10.94 -13.75
CA LYS A 244 -17.32 11.36 -15.07
C LYS A 244 -17.08 10.18 -16.01
N ASN A 245 -16.76 9.02 -15.44
CA ASN A 245 -16.51 7.78 -16.19
C ASN A 245 -17.53 6.70 -15.82
N ALA A 246 -18.75 7.06 -15.41
CA ALA A 246 -19.74 6.11 -14.90
C ALA A 246 -20.00 4.93 -15.86
N THR A 247 -19.94 5.15 -17.17
CA THR A 247 -20.09 4.11 -18.20
C THR A 247 -19.01 3.04 -18.18
N LYS A 248 -17.85 3.33 -17.58
CA LYS A 248 -16.71 2.42 -17.40
C LYS A 248 -16.69 1.79 -16.01
N THR A 249 -17.63 2.13 -15.13
CA THR A 249 -17.70 1.59 -13.77
C THR A 249 -18.63 0.39 -13.69
N VAL A 250 -18.43 -0.42 -12.66
CA VAL A 250 -19.18 -1.67 -12.42
C VAL A 250 -20.69 -1.44 -12.29
N ASP A 251 -21.12 -0.30 -11.76
CA ASP A 251 -22.54 -0.09 -11.44
C ASP A 251 -23.40 0.23 -12.66
N ASN A 252 -22.81 0.52 -13.81
CA ASN A 252 -23.56 0.90 -15.02
C ASN A 252 -24.01 -0.31 -15.86
N THR A 253 -23.92 -1.51 -15.29
CA THR A 253 -24.49 -2.74 -15.86
C THR A 253 -25.77 -3.13 -15.12
N THR A 254 -26.71 -3.79 -15.80
CA THR A 254 -27.85 -4.45 -15.16
C THR A 254 -27.35 -5.35 -14.01
N ASN A 255 -27.95 -5.25 -12.83
CA ASN A 255 -27.58 -5.98 -11.58
C ASN A 255 -26.26 -5.55 -10.89
N GLY A 256 -25.86 -4.28 -10.97
CA GLY A 256 -24.64 -3.76 -10.34
C GLY A 256 -24.39 -4.18 -8.88
N SER A 257 -25.44 -4.30 -8.04
CA SER A 257 -25.31 -4.77 -6.64
C SER A 257 -24.81 -6.23 -6.52
N GLU A 258 -25.31 -7.13 -7.36
CA GLU A 258 -24.87 -8.53 -7.39
C GLU A 258 -23.42 -8.63 -7.90
N ILE A 259 -23.06 -7.80 -8.88
CA ILE A 259 -21.71 -7.71 -9.43
C ILE A 259 -20.73 -7.17 -8.38
N ARG A 260 -21.13 -6.17 -7.59
CA ARG A 260 -20.33 -5.67 -6.45
C ARG A 260 -19.99 -6.80 -5.48
N LYS A 261 -20.95 -7.67 -5.13
CA LYS A 261 -20.66 -8.85 -4.28
C LYS A 261 -19.64 -9.80 -4.92
N GLY A 262 -19.76 -10.06 -6.23
CA GLY A 262 -18.81 -10.88 -6.98
C GLY A 262 -17.37 -10.32 -6.97
N ILE A 263 -17.21 -9.00 -6.98
CA ILE A 263 -15.89 -8.34 -6.92
C ILE A 263 -15.19 -8.60 -5.59
N TYR A 264 -15.91 -8.59 -4.47
CA TYR A 264 -15.29 -8.92 -3.18
C TYR A 264 -14.92 -10.40 -3.05
N ASP A 265 -15.72 -11.29 -3.63
CA ASP A 265 -15.36 -12.71 -3.72
C ASP A 265 -14.08 -12.90 -4.57
N GLN A 266 -13.96 -12.17 -5.68
CA GLN A 266 -12.75 -12.16 -6.52
C GLN A 266 -11.54 -11.57 -5.78
N TRP A 267 -11.73 -10.47 -5.05
CA TRP A 267 -10.70 -9.87 -4.19
C TRP A 267 -10.21 -10.84 -3.10
N ILE A 268 -11.12 -11.58 -2.44
CA ILE A 268 -10.73 -12.68 -1.53
C ILE A 268 -9.91 -13.73 -2.28
N GLY A 269 -10.29 -14.07 -3.51
CA GLY A 269 -9.55 -14.97 -4.38
C GLY A 269 -8.11 -14.52 -4.63
N TYR A 270 -7.89 -13.24 -4.93
CA TYR A 270 -6.55 -12.67 -5.11
C TYR A 270 -5.73 -12.69 -3.82
N LEU A 271 -6.34 -12.37 -2.68
CA LEU A 271 -5.65 -12.46 -1.38
C LEU A 271 -5.26 -13.92 -1.06
N LYS A 272 -6.16 -14.87 -1.33
CA LYS A 272 -5.89 -16.29 -1.17
C LYS A 272 -4.74 -16.75 -2.07
N GLN A 273 -4.73 -16.32 -3.32
CA GLN A 273 -3.65 -16.64 -4.24
C GLN A 273 -2.31 -16.05 -3.76
N ALA A 274 -2.28 -14.80 -3.30
CA ALA A 274 -1.06 -14.20 -2.73
C ALA A 274 -0.53 -14.99 -1.52
N ILE A 275 -1.44 -15.50 -0.70
CA ILE A 275 -1.16 -16.36 0.44
C ILE A 275 -0.59 -17.72 0.01
N GLU A 276 -1.23 -18.40 -0.94
CA GLU A 276 -0.87 -19.76 -1.39
C GLU A 276 0.41 -19.77 -2.24
N MET A 277 0.69 -18.69 -2.95
CA MET A 277 1.88 -18.57 -3.80
C MET A 277 3.14 -18.20 -3.02
N TYR A 278 3.02 -17.58 -1.84
CA TYR A 278 4.19 -17.12 -1.08
C TYR A 278 5.18 -18.25 -0.81
N ASP A 279 6.40 -18.04 -1.28
CA ASP A 279 7.50 -18.98 -1.14
C ASP A 279 8.81 -18.19 -1.25
N VAL A 280 9.53 -18.12 -0.13
CA VAL A 280 10.81 -17.39 -0.04
C VAL A 280 11.86 -17.96 -0.97
N VAL A 281 11.89 -19.28 -1.15
CA VAL A 281 12.86 -19.94 -2.04
C VAL A 281 12.57 -19.54 -3.49
N LYS A 282 11.30 -19.53 -3.91
CA LYS A 282 10.89 -19.06 -5.24
C LYS A 282 11.23 -17.58 -5.46
N LEU A 283 11.03 -16.72 -4.46
CA LEU A 283 11.43 -15.31 -4.53
C LEU A 283 12.95 -15.15 -4.72
N LEU A 284 13.75 -15.92 -3.99
CA LEU A 284 15.21 -15.96 -4.17
C LEU A 284 15.61 -16.43 -5.58
N GLN A 285 14.84 -17.33 -6.17
CA GLN A 285 15.06 -17.84 -7.53
C GLN A 285 14.50 -16.95 -8.65
N ASP A 286 14.12 -15.69 -8.35
CA ASP A 286 13.50 -14.75 -9.31
C ASP A 286 12.16 -15.24 -9.90
N SER A 287 11.51 -16.23 -9.31
CA SER A 287 10.09 -16.46 -9.57
C SER A 287 9.31 -15.28 -8.96
N ASP A 288 8.15 -14.92 -9.54
CA ASP A 288 7.35 -13.78 -9.08
C ASP A 288 6.09 -14.17 -8.29
N PRO A 289 6.18 -14.97 -7.20
CA PRO A 289 4.99 -15.45 -6.53
C PRO A 289 4.28 -14.39 -5.66
N MET A 290 4.96 -13.30 -5.28
CA MET A 290 4.44 -12.35 -4.29
C MET A 290 3.48 -11.30 -4.86
N ILE A 291 3.59 -11.02 -6.16
CA ILE A 291 2.79 -9.99 -6.83
C ILE A 291 1.71 -10.73 -7.61
N THR A 292 0.67 -11.11 -6.87
CA THR A 292 -0.57 -11.65 -7.43
C THR A 292 -1.28 -10.53 -8.20
N PRO A 293 -1.87 -10.79 -9.38
CA PRO A 293 -2.02 -9.78 -10.42
C PRO A 293 -2.75 -8.53 -9.93
N LYS A 294 -2.33 -7.40 -10.51
CA LYS A 294 -3.15 -6.20 -10.62
C LYS A 294 -4.55 -6.69 -10.95
N THR A 295 -5.57 -6.34 -10.16
CA THR A 295 -6.93 -6.35 -10.71
C THR A 295 -6.80 -5.64 -12.04
N ASP A 296 -7.21 -6.24 -13.17
CA ASP A 296 -7.06 -5.67 -14.51
C ASP A 296 -7.80 -4.35 -14.56
N TRP A 297 -7.16 -3.33 -14.01
CA TRP A 297 -7.74 -2.04 -13.75
C TRP A 297 -7.77 -1.38 -15.09
N LYS A 298 -8.93 -1.45 -15.74
CA LYS A 298 -9.23 -0.51 -16.80
C LYS A 298 -9.38 0.84 -16.13
N TYR A 299 -8.34 1.66 -16.30
CA TYR A 299 -8.36 3.12 -16.18
C TYR A 299 -7.71 3.72 -14.92
N GLN A 300 -6.37 3.76 -14.93
CA GLN A 300 -5.64 4.89 -14.35
C GLN A 300 -5.94 6.15 -15.16
N GLY A 301 -5.99 7.30 -14.49
CA GLY A 301 -6.44 8.56 -15.07
C GLY A 301 -5.73 8.98 -16.36
N ALA A 302 -6.49 9.73 -17.17
CA ALA A 302 -6.10 10.48 -18.35
C ALA A 302 -5.69 9.66 -19.60
N ASP A 303 -6.68 9.04 -20.26
CA ASP A 303 -6.66 9.11 -21.72
C ASP A 303 -6.73 10.60 -22.08
N LYS A 304 -5.62 11.16 -22.59
CA LYS A 304 -5.76 12.18 -23.62
C LYS A 304 -6.65 11.55 -24.68
N VAL A 305 -7.91 11.97 -24.73
CA VAL A 305 -8.78 11.65 -25.84
C VAL A 305 -8.11 12.22 -27.08
N GLU A 306 -7.40 11.36 -27.82
CA GLU A 306 -7.14 11.60 -29.22
C GLU A 306 -8.51 11.74 -29.87
N ALA A 307 -8.87 12.97 -30.21
CA ALA A 307 -10.01 13.22 -31.07
C ALA A 307 -9.64 12.78 -32.49
N LYS A 308 -9.64 11.47 -32.75
CA LYS A 308 -9.89 10.96 -34.10
C LYS A 308 -11.38 11.10 -34.35
N LYS A 309 -11.77 12.23 -34.95
CA LYS A 309 -13.02 12.33 -35.69
C LYS A 309 -12.75 11.79 -37.09
N ASP A 310 -13.06 10.52 -37.29
CA ASP A 310 -13.47 10.05 -38.61
C ASP A 310 -14.96 10.36 -38.75
N ASP A 311 -15.33 11.22 -39.70
CA ASP A 311 -16.59 11.02 -40.41
C ASP A 311 -16.47 11.38 -41.90
N LYS A 312 -17.17 10.55 -42.66
CA LYS A 312 -17.10 10.23 -44.08
C LYS A 312 -17.59 11.34 -45.03
N SER A 313 -16.81 11.57 -46.08
CA SER A 313 -17.16 11.62 -47.51
C SER A 313 -18.37 12.45 -48.02
N LYS A 314 -18.10 13.38 -48.95
CA LYS A 314 -18.61 13.49 -50.36
C LYS A 314 -18.00 14.75 -51.02
N GLU A 315 -17.09 14.60 -51.99
CA GLU A 315 -17.29 14.83 -53.45
C GLU A 315 -17.81 16.26 -53.76
N LYS A 316 -17.16 17.18 -54.50
CA LYS A 316 -16.43 17.12 -55.79
C LYS A 316 -15.72 18.47 -56.07
N ASP A 317 -14.82 18.44 -57.05
CA ASP A 317 -14.35 19.54 -57.94
C ASP A 317 -13.13 20.42 -57.57
N LYS A 318 -12.02 20.07 -58.24
CA LYS A 318 -11.29 20.88 -59.25
C LYS A 318 -10.15 21.83 -58.81
N LYS A 319 -8.94 21.38 -59.22
CA LYS A 319 -7.82 22.11 -59.86
C LYS A 319 -6.75 22.76 -58.96
N THR A 320 -5.60 22.08 -58.98
CA THR A 320 -4.22 22.56 -59.20
C THR A 320 -3.79 23.91 -58.59
N GLU A 321 -2.81 23.86 -57.67
CA GLU A 321 -1.55 24.60 -57.80
C GLU A 321 -0.53 24.23 -56.70
N ASP A 322 0.73 24.17 -57.11
CA ASP A 322 1.93 23.95 -56.31
C ASP A 322 2.02 24.92 -55.11
N SER A 323 2.29 24.38 -53.92
CA SER A 323 2.90 25.17 -52.85
C SER A 323 3.77 24.31 -51.92
N LYS A 324 5.07 24.58 -52.04
CA LYS A 324 6.18 24.22 -51.16
C LYS A 324 5.80 24.33 -49.66
N PRO A 325 6.18 23.37 -48.78
CA PRO A 325 5.92 23.48 -47.36
C PRO A 325 6.63 24.70 -46.76
N ALA A 326 5.88 25.54 -46.04
CA ALA A 326 6.41 26.64 -45.25
C ALA A 326 7.27 26.10 -44.08
N PRO A 327 8.42 26.74 -43.75
CA PRO A 327 9.25 26.30 -42.64
C PRO A 327 8.51 26.45 -41.31
N ALA A 328 8.71 25.46 -40.43
CA ALA A 328 8.14 25.41 -39.10
C ALA A 328 8.47 26.68 -38.29
N PRO A 329 7.50 27.26 -37.55
CA PRO A 329 7.76 28.43 -36.72
C PRO A 329 8.76 28.10 -35.61
N ALA A 330 9.71 29.01 -35.39
CA ALA A 330 10.70 28.91 -34.33
C ALA A 330 10.01 28.87 -32.94
N PRO A 331 10.49 28.02 -32.01
CA PRO A 331 9.90 27.91 -30.68
C PRO A 331 9.96 29.26 -29.93
N ALA A 332 8.84 29.61 -29.29
CA ALA A 332 8.73 30.81 -28.47
C ALA A 332 9.70 30.74 -27.26
N PRO A 333 10.31 31.87 -26.87
CA PRO A 333 11.25 31.90 -25.75
C PRO A 333 10.58 31.48 -24.44
N SER A 334 11.30 30.66 -23.67
CA SER A 334 10.90 30.17 -22.36
C SER A 334 10.63 31.34 -21.40
N PRO A 335 9.54 31.32 -20.61
CA PRO A 335 9.26 32.37 -19.65
C PRO A 335 10.35 32.44 -18.57
N THR A 336 10.77 33.67 -18.27
CA THR A 336 11.74 33.98 -17.22
C THR A 336 11.15 33.63 -15.85
N PRO A 337 11.90 32.92 -14.97
CA PRO A 337 11.43 32.59 -13.63
C PRO A 337 11.10 33.86 -12.82
N SER A 338 9.96 33.83 -12.13
CA SER A 338 9.55 34.88 -11.19
C SER A 338 10.52 34.91 -9.99
N PRO A 339 10.90 36.10 -9.47
CA PRO A 339 11.82 36.22 -8.34
C PRO A 339 11.29 35.50 -7.09
N ALA A 340 12.20 34.84 -6.37
CA ALA A 340 11.90 34.19 -5.10
C ALA A 340 11.42 35.23 -4.04
N PRO A 341 10.40 34.91 -3.24
CA PRO A 341 9.94 35.79 -2.15
C PRO A 341 11.04 36.05 -1.12
N ALA A 342 11.11 37.29 -0.64
CA ALA A 342 12.04 37.69 0.41
C ALA A 342 11.75 36.95 1.74
N PRO A 343 12.79 36.58 2.51
CA PRO A 343 12.62 35.88 3.79
C PRO A 343 11.87 36.75 4.81
N GLN A 344 10.94 36.12 5.52
CA GLN A 344 10.14 36.74 6.57
C GLN A 344 11.00 37.05 7.82
N PRO A 345 10.82 38.21 8.48
CA PRO A 345 11.56 38.57 9.69
C PRO A 345 11.37 37.56 10.84
N ALA A 346 12.44 37.32 11.59
CA ALA A 346 12.42 36.48 12.78
C ALA A 346 11.49 37.06 13.88
N PRO A 347 10.74 36.22 14.60
CA PRO A 347 9.91 36.66 15.72
C PRO A 347 10.74 37.32 16.83
N ALA A 348 10.20 38.38 17.43
CA ALA A 348 10.80 39.03 18.60
C ALA A 348 10.83 38.08 19.82
N PRO A 349 11.86 38.14 20.67
CA PRO A 349 11.98 37.30 21.84
C PRO A 349 10.86 37.58 22.85
N THR A 350 10.33 36.50 23.43
CA THR A 350 9.32 36.54 24.48
C THR A 350 9.90 37.12 25.77
N PRO A 351 9.21 38.06 26.46
CA PRO A 351 9.66 38.60 27.74
C PRO A 351 9.79 37.52 28.82
N ALA A 352 10.82 37.64 29.66
CA ALA A 352 11.05 36.75 30.79
C ALA A 352 9.92 36.89 31.85
N PRO A 353 9.51 35.80 32.51
CA PRO A 353 8.54 35.84 33.59
C PRO A 353 9.02 36.72 34.77
N ALA A 354 8.13 37.58 35.27
CA ALA A 354 8.37 38.37 36.47
C ALA A 354 8.50 37.45 37.70
N ALA A 355 9.45 37.75 38.58
CA ALA A 355 9.68 37.01 39.81
C ALA A 355 8.46 37.07 40.75
N PRO A 356 8.12 35.97 41.45
CA PRO A 356 7.01 35.96 42.38
C PRO A 356 7.29 36.85 43.59
N THR A 357 6.31 37.69 43.93
CA THR A 357 6.32 38.53 45.13
C THR A 357 6.21 37.63 46.38
N PRO A 358 7.05 37.79 47.40
CA PRO A 358 6.93 37.00 48.63
C PRO A 358 5.66 37.38 49.40
N ALA A 359 4.87 36.37 49.74
CA ALA A 359 3.73 36.51 50.64
C ALA A 359 4.23 36.68 52.09
N LYS A 360 3.55 37.56 52.82
CA LYS A 360 3.85 37.97 54.19
C LYS A 360 3.28 37.00 55.22
#